data_AF-A0A2V2XBQ8-F1
#
_entry.id   AF-A0A2V2XBQ8-F1
#
_cell.length_a   1.000
_cell.length_b   1.000
_cell.length_c   1.000
_cell.angle_alpha   90.00
_cell.angle_beta   90.00
_cell.angle_gamma   90.00
#
_symmetry.space_group_name_H-M   'P 1'
#
loop_
_entity.id
_entity.type
_entity.pdbx_description
1 polymer ?
#
loop_
_entity_poly.entity_id
_entity_poly.type
_entity_poly.pdbx_seq_one_letter_code
_entity_poly.pdbx_strand_id
1 'polypeptide(L)'
;MTEPIDEYVMQQVKDFEDKKFACLTKEGVHFEETEEEKKQREEEKTAYERLCKAMKDVLGDKVEKVVVSERLATSPCILVTSEFGWSAHMEQIMRNQALRDSSMSAYMMSKKTMEINPAHPIVKELKRRVEADENDKAVKDLVYLLFDTALLTSGFTLDDPTSYAERIHRMIKLGLSLDDEDNGNEEAEPAAAVPAEPVAGTSSMEQVD
;
A
#
# COMPACT_ATOMS: atom_id res chain seq x y z
N MET A 1 6.56 -20.40 5.17
CA MET A 1 5.12 -20.56 5.43
C MET A 1 4.38 -20.01 4.24
N THR A 2 3.78 -20.88 3.46
CA THR A 2 3.20 -20.59 2.13
C THR A 2 1.80 -21.13 1.97
N GLU A 3 1.33 -21.97 2.89
CA GLU A 3 -0.01 -22.54 2.85
C GLU A 3 -0.94 -21.70 3.76
N PRO A 4 -2.22 -21.49 3.39
CA PRO A 4 -3.15 -20.72 4.24
C PRO A 4 -3.30 -21.26 5.66
N ILE A 5 -3.10 -22.57 5.85
CA ILE A 5 -3.16 -23.22 7.18
C ILE A 5 -2.02 -22.76 8.10
N ASP A 6 -0.88 -22.34 7.55
CA ASP A 6 0.31 -21.93 8.30
C ASP A 6 0.01 -20.74 9.24
N GLU A 7 -0.80 -19.80 8.78
CA GLU A 7 -1.22 -18.63 9.56
C GLU A 7 -2.03 -19.04 10.81
N TYR A 8 -2.85 -20.10 10.70
CA TYR A 8 -3.56 -20.64 11.85
C TYR A 8 -2.64 -21.43 12.78
N VAL A 9 -1.67 -22.17 12.22
CA VAL A 9 -0.68 -22.92 13.02
C VAL A 9 0.15 -21.96 13.87
N MET A 10 0.64 -20.85 13.32
CA MET A 10 1.45 -19.86 14.07
C MET A 10 0.65 -19.08 15.11
N GLN A 11 -0.68 -19.05 15.02
CA GLN A 11 -1.51 -18.50 16.10
C GLN A 11 -1.54 -19.43 17.33
N GLN A 12 -1.42 -20.74 17.13
CA GLN A 12 -1.48 -21.73 18.20
C GLN A 12 -0.10 -22.08 18.75
N VAL A 13 0.90 -22.22 17.86
CA VAL A 13 2.26 -22.62 18.20
C VAL A 13 3.10 -21.37 18.49
N LYS A 14 3.36 -21.10 19.77
CA LYS A 14 4.08 -19.90 20.22
C LYS A 14 5.60 -20.09 20.31
N ASP A 15 6.03 -21.31 20.55
CA ASP A 15 7.44 -21.67 20.72
C ASP A 15 7.71 -23.11 20.25
N PHE A 16 8.99 -23.41 20.06
CA PHE A 16 9.52 -24.74 19.79
C PHE A 16 10.89 -24.87 20.45
N GLU A 17 11.11 -25.91 21.26
CA GLU A 17 12.37 -26.13 22.00
C GLU A 17 12.81 -24.87 22.77
N ASP A 18 11.90 -24.29 23.56
CA ASP A 18 12.09 -23.07 24.36
C ASP A 18 12.44 -21.80 23.55
N LYS A 19 12.29 -21.82 22.23
CA LYS A 19 12.48 -20.66 21.35
C LYS A 19 11.15 -20.15 20.83
N LYS A 20 10.86 -18.87 21.10
CA LYS A 20 9.65 -18.20 20.60
C LYS A 20 9.75 -17.91 19.10
N PHE A 21 8.63 -18.03 18.40
CA PHE A 21 8.53 -17.56 17.02
C PHE A 21 8.42 -16.04 16.95
N ALA A 22 9.09 -15.45 15.97
CA ALA A 22 9.02 -14.03 15.66
C ALA A 22 8.61 -13.83 14.19
N CYS A 23 7.53 -13.10 13.96
CA CYS A 23 7.04 -12.84 12.61
C CYS A 23 7.62 -11.53 12.07
N LEU A 24 8.50 -11.61 11.08
CA LEU A 24 9.18 -10.42 10.51
C LEU A 24 8.26 -9.43 9.79
N THR A 25 6.98 -9.77 9.57
CA THR A 25 5.98 -8.86 9.01
C THR A 25 5.17 -8.12 10.08
N LYS A 26 5.44 -8.41 11.36
CA LYS A 26 4.81 -7.79 12.52
C LYS A 26 5.77 -6.87 13.28
N GLU A 27 5.19 -5.98 14.08
CA GLU A 27 5.90 -5.26 15.14
C GLU A 27 6.42 -6.22 16.23
N GLY A 28 7.34 -5.74 17.07
CA GLY A 28 7.87 -6.47 18.23
C GLY A 28 9.04 -7.40 17.93
N VAL A 29 9.54 -7.38 16.69
CA VAL A 29 10.80 -8.06 16.34
C VAL A 29 11.95 -7.13 16.64
N HIS A 30 12.93 -7.63 17.40
CA HIS A 30 14.18 -6.94 17.69
C HIS A 30 15.37 -7.82 17.34
N PHE A 31 16.34 -7.23 16.66
CA PHE A 31 17.63 -7.87 16.40
C PHE A 31 18.60 -7.63 17.56
N GLU A 32 19.54 -8.56 17.75
CA GLU A 32 20.67 -8.30 18.64
C GLU A 32 21.53 -7.20 18.01
N GLU A 33 21.83 -6.17 18.79
CA GLU A 33 22.61 -5.02 18.37
C GLU A 33 23.81 -4.83 19.28
N THR A 34 24.91 -4.35 18.71
CA THR A 34 26.02 -3.78 19.47
C THR A 34 25.62 -2.42 20.05
N GLU A 35 26.33 -1.96 21.09
CA GLU A 35 26.12 -0.62 21.65
C GLU A 35 26.32 0.50 20.63
N GLU A 36 27.20 0.29 19.63
CA GLU A 36 27.44 1.24 18.55
C GLU A 36 26.25 1.32 17.58
N GLU A 37 25.72 0.18 17.14
CA GLU A 37 24.54 0.10 16.28
C GLU A 37 23.30 0.70 16.95
N LYS A 38 23.11 0.39 18.24
CA LYS A 38 22.02 0.95 19.03
C LYS A 38 22.09 2.48 19.11
N LYS A 39 23.29 3.02 19.37
CA LYS A 39 23.51 4.47 19.40
C LYS A 39 23.23 5.11 18.04
N GLN A 40 23.74 4.53 16.97
CA GLN A 40 23.48 5.00 15.61
C GLN A 40 21.98 5.01 15.31
N ARG A 41 21.25 3.98 15.74
CA ARG A 41 19.80 3.89 15.55
C ARG A 41 19.03 4.95 16.32
N GLU A 42 19.45 5.28 17.54
CA GLU A 42 18.86 6.38 18.32
C GLU A 42 19.07 7.73 17.61
N GLU A 43 20.29 7.97 17.09
CA GLU A 43 20.60 9.17 16.31
C GLU A 43 19.77 9.26 15.03
N GLU A 44 19.59 8.15 14.31
CA GLU A 44 18.74 8.07 13.12
C GLU A 44 17.26 8.32 13.45
N LYS A 45 16.75 7.74 14.54
CA LYS A 45 15.37 8.00 15.00
C LYS A 45 15.13 9.48 15.24
N THR A 46 16.06 10.17 15.91
CA THR A 46 15.96 11.62 16.12
C THR A 46 16.10 12.39 14.81
N ALA A 47 17.06 12.02 13.95
CA ALA A 47 17.29 12.72 12.69
C ALA A 47 16.09 12.63 11.74
N TYR A 48 15.34 11.53 11.76
CA TYR A 48 14.20 11.29 10.87
C TYR A 48 12.83 11.59 11.51
N GLU A 49 12.79 12.02 12.77
CA GLU A 49 11.53 12.27 13.50
C GLU A 49 10.59 13.24 12.75
N ARG A 50 11.16 14.33 12.19
CA ARG A 50 10.38 15.30 11.41
C ARG A 50 9.78 14.70 10.14
N LEU A 51 10.54 13.86 9.42
CA LEU A 51 10.03 13.15 8.24
C LEU A 51 8.93 12.17 8.63
N CYS A 52 9.14 11.35 9.68
CA CYS A 52 8.14 10.41 10.17
C CYS A 52 6.82 11.11 10.52
N LYS A 53 6.89 12.25 11.20
CA LYS A 53 5.73 13.06 11.53
C LYS A 53 5.02 13.58 10.28
N ALA A 54 5.77 14.19 9.35
CA ALA A 54 5.20 14.71 8.10
C ALA A 54 4.52 13.60 7.28
N MET A 55 5.13 12.41 7.19
CA MET A 55 4.55 11.27 6.50
C MET A 55 3.27 10.77 7.20
N LYS A 56 3.26 10.71 8.54
CA LYS A 56 2.08 10.36 9.32
C LYS A 56 0.94 11.36 9.09
N ASP A 57 1.23 12.65 9.06
CA ASP A 57 0.24 13.70 8.85
C ASP A 57 -0.35 13.63 7.43
N VAL A 58 0.46 13.31 6.41
CA VAL A 58 -0.02 13.08 5.03
C VAL A 58 -0.89 11.83 4.93
N LEU A 59 -0.46 10.73 5.56
CA LEU A 59 -1.16 9.44 5.45
C LEU A 59 -2.41 9.36 6.35
N GLY A 60 -2.51 10.21 7.37
CA GLY A 60 -3.66 10.30 8.26
C GLY A 60 -4.00 8.93 8.85
N ASP A 61 -5.25 8.50 8.69
CA ASP A 61 -5.75 7.23 9.23
C ASP A 61 -5.29 5.97 8.49
N LYS A 62 -4.58 6.09 7.36
CA LYS A 62 -4.08 4.95 6.59
C LYS A 62 -2.98 4.16 7.33
N VAL A 63 -2.25 4.83 8.23
CA VAL A 63 -1.22 4.23 9.07
C VAL A 63 -1.45 4.57 10.54
N GLU A 64 -1.00 3.71 11.44
CA GLU A 64 -0.97 3.99 12.86
C GLU A 64 0.12 5.01 13.17
N LYS A 65 1.35 4.67 12.75
CA LYS A 65 2.56 5.48 12.93
C LYS A 65 3.56 5.26 11.80
N VAL A 66 4.51 6.17 11.68
CA VAL A 66 5.67 6.04 10.80
C VAL A 66 6.92 6.04 11.67
N VAL A 67 7.81 5.06 11.47
CA VAL A 67 9.01 4.87 12.31
C VAL A 67 10.22 4.52 11.45
N VAL A 68 11.42 4.74 11.98
CA VAL A 68 12.66 4.25 11.36
C VAL A 68 12.73 2.73 11.51
N SER A 69 12.98 2.03 10.40
CA SER A 69 13.09 0.57 10.37
C SER A 69 14.47 0.10 10.82
N GLU A 70 14.48 -1.10 11.39
CA GLU A 70 15.68 -1.88 11.68
C GLU A 70 15.89 -3.10 10.80
N ARG A 71 14.88 -3.45 9.98
CA ARG A 71 14.87 -4.70 9.20
C ARG A 71 15.09 -4.47 7.70
N LEU A 72 15.19 -3.21 7.26
CA LEU A 72 15.32 -2.85 5.84
C LEU A 72 16.77 -2.69 5.42
N ALA A 73 17.12 -3.31 4.29
CA ALA A 73 18.41 -3.12 3.63
C ALA A 73 18.27 -2.25 2.37
N THR A 74 17.52 -2.73 1.37
CA THR A 74 17.45 -2.12 0.04
C THR A 74 16.12 -1.40 -0.25
N SER A 75 15.03 -1.77 0.41
CA SER A 75 13.73 -1.13 0.18
C SER A 75 13.65 0.23 0.90
N PRO A 76 12.95 1.23 0.33
CA PRO A 76 12.77 2.54 0.97
C PRO A 76 11.87 2.49 2.21
N CYS A 77 10.84 1.65 2.18
CA CYS A 77 9.87 1.50 3.26
C CYS A 77 9.12 0.18 3.14
N ILE A 78 8.50 -0.25 4.24
CA ILE A 78 7.56 -1.37 4.31
C ILE A 78 6.38 -1.04 5.21
N LEU A 79 5.31 -1.83 5.10
CA LEU A 79 4.22 -1.83 6.05
C LEU A 79 4.27 -3.09 6.90
N VAL A 80 4.21 -2.91 8.22
CA VAL A 80 4.11 -3.99 9.20
C VAL A 80 2.78 -3.91 9.93
N THR A 81 2.30 -5.05 10.41
CA THR A 81 1.08 -5.11 11.23
C THR A 81 1.42 -5.09 12.71
N SER A 82 0.44 -4.81 13.56
CA SER A 82 0.62 -4.95 15.00
C SER A 82 0.99 -6.40 15.38
N GLU A 83 1.65 -6.56 16.53
CA GLU A 83 2.08 -7.87 17.06
C GLU A 83 0.90 -8.85 17.20
N PHE A 84 -0.24 -8.36 17.73
CA PHE A 84 -1.42 -9.17 18.00
C PHE A 84 -2.46 -9.16 16.87
N GLY A 85 -2.31 -8.28 15.88
CA GLY A 85 -3.21 -8.19 14.73
C GLY A 85 -2.98 -9.28 13.69
N TRP A 86 -3.82 -9.26 12.66
CA TRP A 86 -3.60 -10.10 11.48
C TRP A 86 -2.40 -9.63 10.67
N SER A 87 -1.64 -10.59 10.14
CA SER A 87 -0.64 -10.34 9.11
C SER A 87 -1.33 -9.93 7.80
N ALA A 88 -0.57 -9.39 6.85
CA ALA A 88 -1.07 -9.11 5.50
C ALA A 88 -1.64 -10.36 4.82
N HIS A 89 -0.97 -11.51 4.98
CA HIS A 89 -1.39 -12.78 4.41
C HIS A 89 -2.69 -13.29 5.06
N MET A 90 -2.80 -13.21 6.39
CA MET A 90 -4.04 -13.56 7.10
C MET A 90 -5.19 -12.63 6.72
N GLU A 91 -4.93 -11.32 6.57
CA GLU A 91 -5.92 -10.35 6.09
C GLU A 91 -6.47 -10.77 4.71
N GLN A 92 -5.59 -11.16 3.79
CA GLN A 92 -5.98 -11.63 2.46
C GLN A 92 -6.78 -12.94 2.51
N ILE A 93 -6.35 -13.93 3.30
CA ILE A 93 -7.09 -15.19 3.51
C ILE A 93 -8.50 -14.89 4.00
N MET A 94 -8.62 -14.01 5.01
CA MET A 94 -9.88 -13.69 5.66
C MET A 94 -10.82 -12.85 4.79
N ARG A 95 -10.26 -11.97 3.96
CA ARG A 95 -11.03 -11.17 2.98
C ARG A 95 -11.65 -12.05 1.89
N ASN A 96 -10.98 -13.14 1.53
CA ASN A 96 -11.43 -14.07 0.49
C ASN A 96 -12.38 -15.17 1.00
N GLN A 97 -12.70 -15.20 2.29
CA GLN A 97 -13.65 -16.16 2.87
C GLN A 97 -15.09 -15.65 2.78
N ALA A 98 -15.92 -16.35 1.98
CA ALA A 98 -17.27 -15.92 1.61
C ALA A 98 -18.32 -15.90 2.74
N LEU A 99 -18.10 -16.63 3.85
CA LEU A 99 -19.11 -16.83 4.91
C LEU A 99 -18.76 -16.13 6.22
N ARG A 100 -17.86 -15.14 6.20
CA ARG A 100 -17.36 -14.53 7.43
C ARG A 100 -18.21 -13.34 7.89
N ASP A 101 -18.50 -13.32 9.19
CA ASP A 101 -19.10 -12.18 9.88
C ASP A 101 -18.13 -10.97 9.89
N SER A 102 -18.58 -9.86 9.33
CA SER A 102 -17.80 -8.64 9.13
C SER A 102 -17.39 -7.96 10.44
N SER A 103 -18.14 -8.21 11.53
CA SER A 103 -18.00 -7.52 12.81
C SER A 103 -16.64 -7.75 13.51
N MET A 104 -16.07 -8.96 13.40
CA MET A 104 -14.75 -9.30 13.94
C MET A 104 -13.58 -8.73 13.09
N SER A 105 -13.85 -8.20 11.91
CA SER A 105 -12.82 -7.72 10.98
C SER A 105 -12.20 -6.41 11.41
N ALA A 106 -13.03 -5.47 11.88
CA ALA A 106 -12.57 -4.11 12.18
C ALA A 106 -11.52 -4.07 13.31
N TYR A 107 -11.62 -4.97 14.30
CA TYR A 107 -10.68 -5.02 15.41
C TYR A 107 -9.37 -5.73 15.05
N MET A 108 -9.42 -6.77 14.20
CA MET A 108 -8.26 -7.57 13.84
C MET A 108 -7.48 -7.02 12.64
N MET A 109 -8.14 -6.24 11.77
CA MET A 109 -7.50 -5.44 10.71
C MET A 109 -6.93 -4.15 11.34
N SER A 110 -5.91 -4.32 12.18
CA SER A 110 -5.25 -3.17 12.82
C SER A 110 -4.65 -2.23 11.77
N LYS A 111 -4.63 -0.93 12.08
CA LYS A 111 -3.85 0.05 11.31
C LYS A 111 -2.39 -0.41 11.17
N LYS A 112 -1.81 -0.11 10.01
CA LYS A 112 -0.47 -0.56 9.61
C LYS A 112 0.57 0.43 10.11
N THR A 113 1.75 -0.03 10.47
CA THR A 113 2.90 0.85 10.75
C THR A 113 3.79 0.91 9.54
N MET A 114 4.14 2.11 9.11
CA MET A 114 5.08 2.30 8.02
C MET A 114 6.49 2.42 8.60
N GLU A 115 7.36 1.49 8.25
CA GLU A 115 8.78 1.59 8.61
C GLU A 115 9.56 2.14 7.42
N ILE A 116 10.40 3.16 7.64
CA ILE A 116 11.24 3.79 6.61
C ILE A 116 12.72 3.42 6.77
N ASN A 117 13.43 3.31 5.65
CA ASN A 117 14.85 2.97 5.62
C ASN A 117 15.71 4.25 5.58
N PRO A 118 16.42 4.62 6.66
CA PRO A 118 17.21 5.84 6.72
C PRO A 118 18.45 5.81 5.79
N ALA A 119 18.88 4.63 5.35
CA ALA A 119 20.00 4.49 4.42
C ALA A 119 19.59 4.75 2.95
N HIS A 120 18.30 4.62 2.63
CA HIS A 120 17.80 4.65 1.26
C HIS A 120 17.82 6.07 0.64
N PRO A 121 18.29 6.25 -0.61
CA PRO A 121 18.38 7.58 -1.25
C PRO A 121 17.05 8.35 -1.30
N ILE A 122 15.94 7.66 -1.60
CA ILE A 122 14.60 8.28 -1.64
C ILE A 122 14.23 8.86 -0.26
N VAL A 123 14.49 8.13 0.82
CA VAL A 123 14.13 8.56 2.18
C VAL A 123 15.00 9.73 2.62
N LYS A 124 16.29 9.72 2.28
CA LYS A 124 17.21 10.85 2.49
C LYS A 124 16.75 12.12 1.77
N GLU A 125 16.32 12.00 0.52
CA GLU A 125 15.84 13.14 -0.27
C GLU A 125 14.49 13.65 0.26
N LEU A 126 13.58 12.77 0.66
CA LEU A 126 12.32 13.17 1.30
C LEU A 126 12.57 13.94 2.60
N LYS A 127 13.50 13.48 3.45
CA LYS A 127 13.91 14.21 4.65
C LYS A 127 14.37 15.62 4.29
N ARG A 128 15.28 15.76 3.32
CA ARG A 128 15.80 17.07 2.88
C ARG A 128 14.69 18.00 2.38
N ARG A 129 13.73 17.47 1.62
CA ARG A 129 12.59 18.25 1.11
C ARG A 129 11.65 18.71 2.21
N VAL A 130 11.27 17.82 3.12
CA VAL A 130 10.44 18.17 4.29
C VAL A 130 11.14 19.19 5.18
N GLU A 131 12.48 19.09 5.32
CA GLU A 131 13.25 20.05 6.09
C GLU A 131 13.21 21.46 5.48
N ALA A 132 13.23 21.56 4.14
CA ALA A 132 13.17 22.80 3.40
C ALA A 132 11.76 23.39 3.30
N ASP A 133 10.75 22.58 2.99
CA ASP A 133 9.35 22.96 2.94
C ASP A 133 8.45 21.77 3.33
N GLU A 134 7.78 21.90 4.47
CA GLU A 134 6.86 20.89 5.00
C GLU A 134 5.56 20.78 4.20
N ASN A 135 5.24 21.79 3.39
CA ASN A 135 4.03 21.85 2.58
C ASN A 135 4.27 21.56 1.09
N ASP A 136 5.46 21.07 0.72
CA ASP A 136 5.76 20.68 -0.66
C ASP A 136 4.73 19.65 -1.17
N LYS A 137 3.93 20.07 -2.17
CA LYS A 137 2.89 19.21 -2.77
C LYS A 137 3.49 17.96 -3.39
N ALA A 138 4.69 18.04 -3.95
CA ALA A 138 5.37 16.89 -4.54
C ALA A 138 5.74 15.85 -3.47
N VAL A 139 6.11 16.28 -2.26
CA VAL A 139 6.37 15.36 -1.14
C VAL A 139 5.10 14.60 -0.77
N LYS A 140 3.94 15.26 -0.73
CA LYS A 140 2.66 14.59 -0.40
C LYS A 140 2.32 13.49 -1.40
N ASP A 141 2.43 13.79 -2.70
CA ASP A 141 2.18 12.81 -3.76
C ASP A 141 3.18 11.63 -3.70
N LEU A 142 4.46 11.91 -3.46
CA LEU A 142 5.49 10.87 -3.31
C LEU A 142 5.26 9.98 -2.09
N VAL A 143 4.80 10.54 -0.97
CA VAL A 143 4.49 9.77 0.24
C VAL A 143 3.33 8.81 -0.01
N TYR A 144 2.26 9.24 -0.71
CA TYR A 144 1.18 8.33 -1.10
C TYR A 144 1.67 7.25 -2.05
N LEU A 145 2.50 7.59 -3.04
CA LEU A 145 3.04 6.61 -3.99
C LEU A 145 3.92 5.57 -3.29
N LEU A 146 4.78 5.99 -2.35
CA LEU A 146 5.58 5.09 -1.53
C LEU A 146 4.69 4.19 -0.67
N PHE A 147 3.65 4.74 -0.05
CA PHE A 147 2.70 3.97 0.75
C PHE A 147 1.95 2.92 -0.07
N ASP A 148 1.40 3.30 -1.23
CA ASP A 148 0.67 2.39 -2.12
C ASP A 148 1.62 1.29 -2.66
N THR A 149 2.86 1.65 -2.98
CA THR A 149 3.90 0.68 -3.37
C THR A 149 4.24 -0.26 -2.21
N ALA A 150 4.37 0.27 -0.99
CA ALA A 150 4.63 -0.51 0.21
C ALA A 150 3.49 -1.48 0.51
N LEU A 151 2.21 -1.10 0.28
CA LEU A 151 1.06 -2.00 0.40
C LEU A 151 1.26 -3.25 -0.48
N LEU A 152 1.59 -3.05 -1.76
CA LEU A 152 1.83 -4.14 -2.69
C LEU A 152 3.00 -5.03 -2.26
N THR A 153 4.15 -4.44 -1.93
CA THR A 153 5.35 -5.21 -1.57
C THR A 153 5.25 -5.92 -0.23
N SER A 154 4.40 -5.41 0.68
CA SER A 154 4.14 -6.00 1.99
C SER A 154 2.97 -7.01 1.96
N GLY A 155 2.41 -7.30 0.79
CA GLY A 155 1.37 -8.32 0.62
C GLY A 155 -0.04 -7.87 0.98
N PHE A 156 -0.29 -6.56 1.08
CA PHE A 156 -1.63 -6.01 1.26
C PHE A 156 -2.30 -5.77 -0.10
N THR A 157 -3.62 -5.65 -0.06
CA THR A 157 -4.41 -5.26 -1.22
C THR A 157 -4.51 -3.73 -1.28
N LEU A 158 -4.49 -3.17 -2.49
CA LEU A 158 -4.80 -1.76 -2.73
C LEU A 158 -6.30 -1.54 -2.61
N ASP A 159 -6.71 -0.56 -1.80
CA ASP A 159 -8.13 -0.19 -1.66
C ASP A 159 -8.64 0.58 -2.89
N ASP A 160 -7.78 1.40 -3.50
CA ASP A 160 -8.10 2.19 -4.70
C ASP A 160 -6.97 2.06 -5.75
N PRO A 161 -7.02 1.03 -6.61
CA PRO A 161 -6.04 0.84 -7.68
C PRO A 161 -6.04 1.97 -8.73
N THR A 162 -7.17 2.65 -8.91
CA THR A 162 -7.31 3.73 -9.91
C THR A 162 -6.51 4.96 -9.48
N SER A 163 -6.68 5.42 -8.24
CA SER A 163 -5.89 6.52 -7.68
C SER A 163 -4.39 6.22 -7.70
N TYR A 164 -3.99 4.97 -7.46
CA TYR A 164 -2.59 4.54 -7.55
C TYR A 164 -2.07 4.63 -8.99
N ALA A 165 -2.84 4.14 -9.97
CA ALA A 165 -2.48 4.23 -11.38
C ALA A 165 -2.37 5.69 -11.86
N GLU A 166 -3.29 6.56 -11.44
CA GLU A 166 -3.23 8.00 -11.75
C GLU A 166 -1.95 8.66 -11.21
N ARG A 167 -1.53 8.34 -9.98
CA ARG A 167 -0.26 8.82 -9.42
C ARG A 167 0.95 8.33 -10.23
N ILE A 168 0.95 7.06 -10.66
CA ILE A 168 2.01 6.53 -11.54
C ILE A 168 2.03 7.30 -12.87
N HIS A 169 0.86 7.50 -13.50
CA HIS A 169 0.78 8.24 -14.76
C HIS A 169 1.30 9.66 -14.62
N ARG A 170 0.98 10.37 -13.53
CA ARG A 170 1.54 11.70 -13.23
C ARG A 170 3.06 11.67 -13.11
N MET A 171 3.62 10.67 -12.42
CA MET A 171 5.08 10.52 -12.31
C MET A 171 5.75 10.22 -13.65
N ILE A 172 5.11 9.42 -14.52
CA ILE A 172 5.59 9.16 -15.87
C ILE A 172 5.55 10.44 -16.71
N LYS A 173 4.46 11.21 -16.66
CA LYS A 173 4.35 12.52 -17.33
C LYS A 173 5.46 13.47 -16.89
N LEU A 174 5.71 13.59 -15.58
CA LEU A 174 6.80 14.40 -15.03
C LEU A 174 8.18 13.91 -15.51
N GLY A 175 8.43 12.60 -15.51
CA GLY A 175 9.69 12.03 -15.99
C GLY A 175 9.93 12.24 -17.49
N LEU A 176 8.86 12.31 -18.28
CA LEU A 176 8.90 12.62 -19.71
C LEU A 176 8.82 14.13 -20.01
N SER A 177 8.74 14.99 -18.99
CA SER A 177 8.56 16.44 -19.14
C SER A 177 7.33 16.81 -19.99
N LEU A 178 6.25 16.04 -19.86
CA LEU A 178 4.96 16.35 -20.48
C LEU A 178 4.22 17.31 -19.55
N ASP A 179 3.86 18.49 -20.06
CA ASP A 179 3.06 19.46 -19.32
C ASP A 179 1.62 18.92 -19.11
N ASP A 180 0.98 19.29 -18.00
CA ASP A 180 -0.41 18.94 -17.68
C ASP A 180 -1.46 19.58 -18.63
N GLU A 181 -1.02 20.15 -19.76
CA GLU A 181 -1.87 20.80 -20.77
C GLU A 181 -2.77 19.84 -21.57
N ASP A 182 -2.71 18.53 -21.29
CA ASP A 182 -3.55 17.52 -21.95
C ASP A 182 -4.88 17.23 -21.23
N ASN A 183 -5.30 18.08 -20.28
CA ASN A 183 -6.71 18.13 -19.86
C ASN A 183 -7.55 18.92 -20.88
N GLY A 184 -7.37 18.57 -22.15
CA GLY A 184 -8.25 18.93 -23.24
C GLY A 184 -9.60 18.30 -22.99
N ASN A 185 -10.57 19.16 -22.75
CA ASN A 185 -12.00 18.91 -22.69
C ASN A 185 -12.47 18.18 -23.96
N GLU A 186 -12.31 16.85 -24.04
CA GLU A 186 -13.14 16.03 -24.92
C GLU A 186 -14.47 15.80 -24.19
N GLU A 187 -15.33 16.82 -24.25
CA GLU A 187 -16.77 16.57 -24.27
C GLU A 187 -17.00 15.50 -25.34
N ALA A 188 -17.25 14.27 -24.90
CA ALA A 188 -17.74 13.22 -25.77
C ALA A 188 -19.08 13.72 -26.32
N GLU A 189 -19.04 14.30 -27.52
CA GLU A 189 -20.24 14.55 -28.32
C GLU A 189 -21.05 13.25 -28.36
N PRO A 190 -22.35 13.27 -28.01
CA PRO A 190 -23.15 12.05 -28.07
C PRO A 190 -23.19 11.60 -29.52
N ALA A 191 -22.55 10.46 -29.79
CA ALA A 191 -22.56 9.80 -31.09
C ALA A 191 -24.00 9.76 -31.60
N ALA A 192 -24.24 10.51 -32.68
CA ALA A 192 -25.55 10.63 -33.31
C ALA A 192 -26.12 9.24 -33.57
N ALA A 193 -27.31 8.99 -33.02
CA ALA A 193 -28.08 7.79 -33.26
C ALA A 193 -28.31 7.63 -34.78
N VAL A 194 -27.72 6.59 -35.36
CA VAL A 194 -28.07 6.12 -36.70
C VAL A 194 -29.54 5.67 -36.70
N PRO A 195 -30.40 6.22 -37.57
CA PRO A 195 -31.79 5.78 -37.65
C PRO A 195 -31.85 4.40 -38.29
N ALA A 196 -32.57 3.47 -37.64
CA ALA A 196 -32.91 2.17 -38.20
C ALA A 196 -33.89 2.37 -39.37
N GLU A 197 -33.50 1.97 -40.58
CA GLU A 197 -34.42 1.87 -41.71
C GLU A 197 -35.35 0.65 -41.53
N PRO A 198 -36.65 0.77 -41.87
CA PRO A 198 -37.59 -0.33 -41.78
C PRO A 198 -37.56 -1.15 -43.07
N VAL A 199 -37.34 -2.46 -42.98
CA VAL A 199 -37.61 -3.38 -44.10
C VAL A 199 -38.88 -4.16 -43.80
N ALA A 200 -39.97 -3.76 -44.44
CA ALA A 200 -41.27 -4.41 -44.39
C ALA A 200 -41.53 -5.20 -45.68
N GLY A 201 -41.73 -6.52 -45.55
CA GLY A 201 -42.55 -7.38 -46.43
C GLY A 201 -41.95 -7.77 -47.79
N THR A 202 -42.21 -8.94 -48.39
CA THR A 202 -43.23 -9.98 -48.21
C THR A 202 -42.89 -11.24 -49.03
N SER A 203 -43.57 -12.37 -48.72
CA SER A 203 -43.91 -13.52 -49.61
C SER A 203 -42.88 -14.65 -49.72
N SER A 204 -43.18 -15.97 -49.67
CA SER A 204 -44.42 -16.75 -49.63
C SER A 204 -44.13 -18.21 -49.21
N MET A 205 -45.14 -18.88 -48.65
CA MET A 205 -45.46 -20.34 -48.62
C MET A 205 -44.38 -21.41 -48.94
N GLU A 206 -44.26 -22.41 -48.06
CA GLU A 206 -44.77 -23.78 -48.35
C GLU A 206 -44.86 -24.64 -47.08
N GLN A 207 -46.03 -25.25 -46.85
CA GLN A 207 -46.27 -26.36 -45.92
C GLN A 207 -45.94 -27.67 -46.63
N VAL A 208 -45.35 -28.65 -45.95
CA VAL A 208 -45.53 -30.06 -46.27
C VAL A 208 -45.55 -30.87 -44.97
N ASP A 209 -46.50 -31.80 -44.92
CA ASP A 209 -47.03 -32.63 -43.82
C ASP A 209 -46.05 -33.24 -42.79
#